data_AF-G0SCP7-F1
#
_entry.id   AF-G0SCP7-F1
#
_cell.length_a   1.000
_cell.length_b   1.000
_cell.length_c   1.000
_cell.angle_alpha   90.00
_cell.angle_beta   90.00
_cell.angle_gamma   90.00
#
_symmetry.space_group_name_H-M   'P 1'
#
loop_
_entity.id
_entity.type
_entity.pdbx_description
1 polymer ?
#
loop_
_entity_poly.entity_id
_entity_poly.type
_entity_poly.pdbx_seq_one_letter_code
_entity_poly.pdbx_strand_id
1 'polypeptide(L)'
;MSPTVYTPPQTAPPSPSEGPLSPPDTDDPANHPIPPTLYIPIKPLTITLDAWGLSLLSISLVLGIHLIERPVLSAVILLTPIALLIRTDYHNFLALGPGSTPSTPAGYLYLSILRFFALSDPFHPPRFWPNLAQKPAHGILSPIDSSTLGKHPKLKGLPYRTGPRPPTAGLAPQRQLTQHSPAHITHLLRQTLLHLSSQHPALLTTARSSLELNGLALFAKNPVNVCGNGEILHVHAIDRSMHMNLHPEDIEEVLGKGWGERHPLAWEEGRDKCGGWVRSPVPGTFVMVYAPRDENDLLAVCKIIEAAIWWTAAEKIEVLPPSSSPSPSTTFSDDVVNGAGNGDELEAEEDERKVSKCCAGCQA
;
A
#
# COMPACT_ATOMS: atom_id res chain seq x y z
N MET A 1 -24.37 -72.53 14.40
CA MET A 1 -25.64 -72.43 15.14
C MET A 1 -25.36 -71.76 16.48
N SER A 2 -26.29 -70.92 16.90
CA SER A 2 -26.38 -70.17 18.15
C SER A 2 -25.72 -68.78 18.19
N PRO A 3 -26.49 -67.75 18.60
CA PRO A 3 -26.17 -66.33 18.45
C PRO A 3 -25.54 -65.76 19.73
N THR A 4 -24.83 -64.63 19.60
CA THR A 4 -24.41 -63.83 20.75
C THR A 4 -25.29 -62.58 20.81
N VAL A 5 -26.12 -62.48 21.85
CA VAL A 5 -26.93 -61.31 22.16
C VAL A 5 -26.68 -60.91 23.62
N TYR A 6 -26.30 -59.64 23.78
CA TYR A 6 -26.45 -58.75 24.95
C TYR A 6 -25.54 -59.01 26.18
N THR A 7 -24.94 -58.01 26.82
CA THR A 7 -25.61 -56.87 27.49
C THR A 7 -24.56 -55.79 27.85
N PRO A 8 -24.89 -54.48 27.83
CA PRO A 8 -23.95 -53.40 28.13
C PRO A 8 -23.91 -53.06 29.64
N PRO A 9 -22.81 -52.53 30.19
CA PRO A 9 -22.83 -51.92 31.51
C PRO A 9 -23.07 -50.40 31.42
N GLN A 10 -24.02 -49.94 32.24
CA GLN A 10 -24.33 -48.54 32.49
C GLN A 10 -23.24 -47.84 33.32
N THR A 11 -23.11 -46.55 33.00
CA THR A 11 -22.45 -45.42 33.66
C THR A 11 -22.33 -45.43 35.18
N ALA A 12 -21.14 -45.05 35.68
CA ALA A 12 -20.92 -44.52 37.02
C ALA A 12 -21.06 -42.98 37.05
N PRO A 13 -21.58 -42.37 38.14
CA PRO A 13 -21.77 -40.92 38.29
C PRO A 13 -20.49 -40.16 38.70
N PRO A 14 -20.44 -38.81 38.53
CA PRO A 14 -19.21 -38.03 38.50
C PRO A 14 -18.74 -37.60 39.90
N SER A 15 -17.43 -37.32 40.02
CA SER A 15 -16.81 -36.63 41.17
C SER A 15 -16.30 -35.24 40.74
N PRO A 16 -16.25 -34.25 41.66
CA PRO A 16 -16.37 -32.83 41.30
C PRO A 16 -15.04 -32.06 41.24
N SER A 17 -15.06 -31.05 40.36
CA SER A 17 -14.32 -29.77 40.40
C SER A 17 -12.78 -29.76 40.45
N GLU A 18 -12.18 -29.61 39.28
CA GLU A 18 -11.07 -28.68 39.04
C GLU A 18 -11.43 -27.87 37.77
N GLY A 19 -11.57 -26.54 37.87
CA GLY A 19 -11.39 -25.66 36.69
C GLY A 19 -9.90 -25.66 36.30
N PRO A 20 -9.43 -25.13 35.16
CA PRO A 20 -9.93 -24.00 34.38
C PRO A 20 -9.81 -24.25 32.84
N LEU A 21 -10.03 -23.22 32.00
CA LEU A 21 -9.31 -23.06 30.72
C LEU A 21 -9.44 -21.59 30.32
N SER A 22 -8.39 -20.80 30.60
CA SER A 22 -8.17 -19.52 29.94
C SER A 22 -8.06 -19.77 28.42
N PRO A 23 -8.59 -18.89 27.56
CA PRO A 23 -8.41 -19.05 26.12
C PRO A 23 -6.92 -18.95 25.77
N PRO A 24 -6.44 -19.70 24.76
CA PRO A 24 -5.05 -19.65 24.35
C PRO A 24 -4.73 -18.28 23.74
N ASP A 25 -3.70 -17.63 24.29
CA ASP A 25 -2.95 -16.58 23.61
C ASP A 25 -2.31 -17.17 22.36
N THR A 26 -2.96 -17.00 21.21
CA THR A 26 -2.37 -17.26 19.91
C THR A 26 -2.77 -16.16 18.93
N ASP A 27 -2.15 -15.00 19.09
CA ASP A 27 -1.96 -14.04 18.00
C ASP A 27 -0.45 -13.74 17.89
N ASP A 28 0.33 -14.78 17.54
CA ASP A 28 1.67 -14.58 17.00
C ASP A 28 1.56 -14.42 15.47
N PRO A 29 1.71 -13.19 14.93
CA PRO A 29 1.58 -12.93 13.49
C PRO A 29 2.73 -13.54 12.66
N ALA A 30 3.70 -14.23 13.27
CA ALA A 30 4.79 -14.89 12.58
C ALA A 30 4.38 -16.14 11.77
N ASN A 31 3.19 -16.71 12.00
CA ASN A 31 2.85 -18.04 11.48
C ASN A 31 1.79 -18.07 10.37
N HIS A 32 1.44 -16.93 9.77
CA HIS A 32 0.56 -16.93 8.59
C HIS A 32 1.35 -17.31 7.32
N PRO A 33 0.92 -18.33 6.56
CA PRO A 33 1.50 -18.62 5.26
C PRO A 33 1.33 -17.40 4.35
N ILE A 34 2.45 -16.88 3.87
CA ILE A 34 2.50 -15.77 2.92
C ILE A 34 1.71 -16.21 1.68
N PRO A 35 0.65 -15.49 1.27
CA PRO A 35 -0.13 -15.90 0.11
C PRO A 35 0.78 -15.94 -1.12
N PRO A 36 0.60 -16.92 -2.02
CA PRO A 36 1.37 -17.00 -3.26
C PRO A 36 1.23 -15.69 -4.04
N THR A 37 2.30 -15.30 -4.74
CA THR A 37 2.38 -14.09 -5.58
C THR A 37 1.07 -13.84 -6.29
N LEU A 38 0.27 -12.90 -5.78
CA LEU A 38 -1.10 -12.70 -6.21
C LEU A 38 -1.05 -11.92 -7.52
N TYR A 39 -1.12 -12.64 -8.64
CA TYR A 39 -1.30 -12.00 -9.94
C TYR A 39 -2.63 -11.25 -9.94
N ILE A 40 -2.60 -9.95 -10.28
CA ILE A 40 -3.80 -9.12 -10.41
C ILE A 40 -4.20 -9.12 -11.90
N PRO A 41 -5.19 -9.93 -12.32
CA PRO A 41 -5.60 -9.99 -13.71
C PRO A 41 -6.43 -8.75 -14.08
N ILE A 42 -5.81 -7.76 -14.70
CA ILE A 42 -6.54 -6.66 -15.35
C ILE A 42 -7.06 -7.15 -16.69
N LYS A 43 -8.38 -7.17 -16.86
CA LYS A 43 -9.02 -7.65 -18.10
C LYS A 43 -9.26 -6.48 -19.04
N PRO A 44 -8.64 -6.45 -20.24
CA PRO A 44 -9.02 -5.50 -21.26
C PRO A 44 -10.44 -5.82 -21.74
N LEU A 45 -11.23 -4.78 -22.08
CA LEU A 45 -12.49 -5.01 -22.77
C LEU A 45 -12.19 -5.56 -24.16
N THR A 46 -12.50 -6.83 -24.37
CA THR A 46 -12.39 -7.51 -25.65
C THR A 46 -13.79 -7.96 -26.06
N ILE A 47 -14.26 -7.44 -27.19
CA ILE A 47 -15.57 -7.80 -27.76
C ILE A 47 -15.26 -8.64 -29.00
N THR A 48 -15.44 -9.95 -28.89
CA THR A 48 -15.34 -10.89 -30.02
C THR A 48 -16.75 -11.31 -30.42
N LEU A 49 -17.15 -11.06 -31.67
CA LEU A 49 -18.37 -11.61 -32.24
C LEU A 49 -18.02 -12.76 -33.16
N ASP A 50 -18.62 -13.92 -32.90
CA ASP A 50 -18.62 -15.03 -33.84
C ASP A 50 -19.68 -14.81 -34.95
N ALA A 51 -19.69 -15.68 -35.96
CA ALA A 51 -20.58 -15.53 -37.12
C ALA A 51 -22.07 -15.50 -36.71
N TRP A 52 -22.44 -16.26 -35.68
CA TRP A 52 -23.78 -16.27 -35.13
C TRP A 52 -24.10 -14.99 -34.37
N GLY A 53 -23.20 -14.52 -33.51
CA GLY A 53 -23.34 -13.26 -32.80
C GLY A 53 -23.48 -12.07 -33.74
N LEU A 54 -22.69 -12.04 -34.83
CA LEU A 54 -22.80 -11.00 -35.86
C LEU A 54 -24.16 -11.05 -36.57
N SER A 55 -24.62 -12.25 -36.90
CA SER A 55 -25.91 -12.47 -37.58
C SER A 55 -27.09 -12.07 -36.69
N LEU A 56 -27.06 -12.46 -35.42
CA LEU A 56 -28.07 -12.08 -34.42
C LEU A 56 -28.08 -10.58 -34.17
N LEU A 57 -26.91 -9.94 -33.98
CA LEU A 57 -26.80 -8.49 -33.82
C LEU A 57 -27.39 -7.76 -35.03
N SER A 58 -27.08 -8.23 -36.24
CA SER A 58 -27.60 -7.63 -37.49
C SER A 58 -29.12 -7.76 -37.57
N ILE A 59 -29.68 -8.93 -37.26
CA ILE A 59 -31.14 -9.15 -37.24
C ILE A 59 -31.80 -8.27 -36.18
N SER A 60 -31.25 -8.23 -34.96
CA SER A 60 -31.76 -7.39 -33.86
C SER A 60 -31.73 -5.90 -34.21
N LEU A 61 -30.70 -5.43 -34.92
CA LEU A 61 -30.61 -4.04 -35.37
C LEU A 61 -31.68 -3.72 -36.41
N VAL A 62 -31.86 -4.59 -37.43
CA VAL A 62 -32.90 -4.41 -38.46
C VAL A 62 -34.30 -4.42 -37.83
N LEU A 63 -34.59 -5.39 -36.95
CA LEU A 63 -35.85 -5.43 -36.22
C LEU A 63 -36.04 -4.18 -35.36
N GLY A 64 -35.00 -3.75 -34.65
CA GLY A 64 -35.03 -2.54 -33.83
C GLY A 64 -35.39 -1.28 -34.64
N ILE A 65 -34.83 -1.11 -35.85
CA ILE A 65 -35.12 0.03 -36.73
C ILE A 65 -36.61 0.11 -37.11
N HIS A 66 -37.26 -1.03 -37.26
CA HIS A 66 -38.68 -1.10 -37.66
C HIS A 66 -39.65 -1.09 -36.49
N LEU A 67 -39.24 -1.57 -35.31
CA LEU A 67 -40.13 -1.81 -34.16
C LEU A 67 -39.97 -0.81 -33.02
N ILE A 68 -38.85 -0.08 -32.94
CA ILE A 68 -38.50 0.80 -31.82
C ILE A 68 -38.39 2.25 -32.32
N GLU A 69 -38.81 3.21 -31.50
CA GLU A 69 -38.62 4.63 -31.80
C GLU A 69 -37.13 4.97 -31.97
N ARG A 70 -36.81 5.79 -32.98
CA ARG A 70 -35.44 6.20 -33.32
C ARG A 70 -34.60 6.70 -32.13
N PRO A 71 -35.08 7.60 -31.24
CA PRO A 71 -34.27 8.07 -30.12
C PRO A 71 -33.94 6.94 -29.13
N VAL A 72 -34.88 6.03 -28.88
CA VAL A 72 -34.70 4.91 -27.95
C VAL A 72 -33.68 3.92 -28.52
N LEU A 73 -33.82 3.53 -29.78
CA LEU A 73 -32.86 2.63 -30.44
C LEU A 73 -31.44 3.22 -30.44
N SER A 74 -31.31 4.52 -30.75
CA SER A 74 -30.02 5.22 -30.75
C SER A 74 -29.37 5.22 -29.37
N ALA A 75 -30.16 5.48 -28.32
CA ALA A 75 -29.70 5.42 -26.93
C ALA A 75 -29.23 4.01 -26.55
N VAL A 76 -29.95 2.95 -26.93
CA VAL A 76 -29.55 1.57 -26.64
C VAL A 76 -28.21 1.22 -27.29
N ILE A 77 -28.03 1.57 -28.57
CA ILE A 77 -26.78 1.30 -29.31
C ILE A 77 -25.60 2.02 -28.66
N LEU A 78 -25.79 3.28 -28.24
CA LEU A 78 -24.73 4.07 -27.60
C LEU A 78 -24.43 3.61 -26.16
N LEU A 79 -25.46 3.36 -25.36
CA LEU A 79 -25.32 3.05 -23.93
C LEU A 79 -24.82 1.64 -23.68
N THR A 80 -25.08 0.68 -24.57
CA THR A 80 -24.63 -0.71 -24.41
C THR A 80 -23.11 -0.84 -24.28
N PRO A 81 -22.27 -0.35 -25.21
CA PRO A 81 -20.81 -0.43 -25.06
C PRO A 81 -20.30 0.38 -23.85
N ILE A 82 -20.93 1.53 -23.55
CA ILE A 82 -20.60 2.33 -22.36
C ILE A 82 -20.85 1.54 -21.07
N ALA A 83 -22.00 0.85 -20.97
CA ALA A 83 -22.34 0.01 -19.83
C ALA A 83 -21.37 -1.18 -19.69
N LEU A 84 -20.95 -1.80 -20.80
CA LEU A 84 -19.95 -2.87 -20.79
C LEU A 84 -18.57 -2.38 -20.36
N LEU A 85 -18.16 -1.18 -20.80
CA LEU A 85 -16.93 -0.52 -20.37
C LEU A 85 -16.95 -0.25 -18.86
N ILE A 86 -18.01 0.41 -18.36
CA ILE A 86 -18.16 0.72 -16.93
C ILE A 86 -18.18 -0.56 -16.10
N ARG A 87 -18.91 -1.60 -16.54
CA ARG A 87 -18.96 -2.88 -15.83
C ARG A 87 -17.57 -3.54 -15.78
N THR A 88 -16.87 -3.59 -16.90
CA THR A 88 -15.54 -4.22 -16.98
C THR A 88 -14.54 -3.46 -16.12
N ASP A 89 -14.54 -2.13 -16.20
CA ASP A 89 -13.67 -1.29 -15.41
C ASP A 89 -13.98 -1.37 -13.90
N TYR A 90 -15.27 -1.44 -13.51
CA TYR A 90 -15.66 -1.68 -12.13
C TYR A 90 -15.16 -3.04 -11.61
N HIS A 91 -15.25 -4.10 -12.41
CA HIS A 91 -14.68 -5.40 -12.02
C HIS A 91 -13.16 -5.36 -11.91
N ASN A 92 -12.47 -4.62 -12.78
CA ASN A 92 -11.03 -4.39 -12.65
C ASN A 92 -10.70 -3.62 -11.38
N PHE A 93 -11.49 -2.61 -11.02
CA PHE A 93 -11.37 -1.89 -9.74
C PHE A 93 -11.52 -2.83 -8.54
N LEU A 94 -12.52 -3.72 -8.54
CA LEU A 94 -12.68 -4.72 -7.49
C LEU A 94 -11.49 -5.70 -7.43
N ALA A 95 -10.92 -6.06 -8.59
CA ALA A 95 -9.78 -6.98 -8.67
C ALA A 95 -8.48 -6.42 -8.08
N LEU A 96 -8.35 -5.10 -7.92
CA LEU A 96 -7.22 -4.46 -7.24
C LEU A 96 -7.19 -4.74 -5.72
N GLY A 97 -8.29 -5.28 -5.18
CA GLY A 97 -8.45 -5.58 -3.77
C GLY A 97 -8.81 -4.35 -2.92
N PRO A 98 -8.80 -4.50 -1.59
CA PRO A 98 -9.11 -3.40 -0.69
C PRO A 98 -8.01 -2.32 -0.69
N GLY A 99 -8.40 -1.11 -0.30
CA GLY A 99 -7.53 0.05 -0.08
C GLY A 99 -8.30 1.12 0.69
N SER A 100 -7.85 2.37 0.67
CA SER A 100 -8.57 3.48 1.34
C SER A 100 -9.91 3.81 0.72
N THR A 101 -10.05 3.64 -0.61
CA THR A 101 -11.35 3.84 -1.25
C THR A 101 -12.18 2.55 -1.11
N PRO A 102 -13.41 2.63 -0.58
CA PRO A 102 -14.28 1.47 -0.45
C PRO A 102 -14.55 0.81 -1.81
N SER A 103 -14.53 -0.53 -1.84
CA SER A 103 -14.85 -1.36 -3.02
C SER A 103 -16.36 -1.38 -3.33
N THR A 104 -17.00 -0.22 -3.36
CA THR A 104 -18.43 -0.01 -3.62
C THR A 104 -18.63 0.78 -4.91
N PRO A 105 -19.82 0.77 -5.52
CA PRO A 105 -20.11 1.58 -6.70
C PRO A 105 -19.92 3.09 -6.44
N ALA A 106 -20.17 3.55 -5.21
CA ALA A 106 -19.95 4.94 -4.82
C ALA A 106 -18.45 5.29 -4.78
N GLY A 107 -17.61 4.40 -4.22
CA GLY A 107 -16.16 4.56 -4.25
C GLY A 107 -15.59 4.56 -5.68
N TYR A 108 -16.10 3.66 -6.53
CA TYR A 108 -15.78 3.64 -7.96
C TYR A 108 -16.17 4.94 -8.67
N LEU A 109 -17.36 5.47 -8.43
CA LEU A 109 -17.82 6.72 -9.01
C LEU A 109 -16.93 7.90 -8.57
N TYR A 110 -16.59 7.96 -7.28
CA TYR A 110 -15.67 8.95 -6.74
C TYR A 110 -14.31 8.92 -7.45
N LEU A 111 -13.70 7.74 -7.62
CA LEU A 111 -12.45 7.61 -8.38
C LEU A 111 -12.63 7.96 -9.85
N SER A 112 -13.76 7.59 -10.46
CA SER A 112 -14.05 7.92 -11.85
C SER A 112 -14.08 9.44 -12.08
N ILE A 113 -14.57 10.21 -11.11
CA ILE A 113 -14.50 11.68 -11.12
C ILE A 113 -13.04 12.15 -10.97
N LEU A 114 -12.28 11.57 -10.03
CA LEU A 114 -10.87 11.94 -9.83
C LEU A 114 -9.97 11.62 -11.03
N ARG A 115 -10.28 10.59 -11.82
CA ARG A 115 -9.52 10.20 -13.02
C ARG A 115 -9.40 11.35 -14.03
N PHE A 116 -10.40 12.23 -14.13
CA PHE A 116 -10.32 13.39 -15.03
C PHE A 116 -9.23 14.39 -14.63
N PHE A 117 -8.75 14.34 -13.39
CA PHE A 117 -7.72 15.22 -12.85
C PHE A 117 -6.37 14.53 -12.68
N ALA A 118 -6.31 13.21 -12.88
CA ALA A 118 -5.10 12.43 -12.76
C ALA A 118 -4.00 12.96 -13.69
N LEU A 119 -2.75 12.84 -13.23
CA LEU A 119 -1.56 13.20 -14.00
C LEU A 119 -1.57 12.43 -15.33
N SER A 120 -1.41 13.17 -16.43
CA SER A 120 -1.29 12.58 -17.76
C SER A 120 0.02 11.81 -17.92
N ASP A 121 1.07 12.24 -17.22
CA ASP A 121 2.37 11.58 -17.21
C ASP A 121 2.91 11.50 -15.77
N PRO A 122 2.90 10.30 -15.15
CA PRO A 122 3.41 10.09 -13.80
C PRO A 122 4.94 9.98 -13.74
N PHE A 123 5.64 9.97 -14.87
CA PHE A 123 7.11 9.82 -14.94
C PHE A 123 7.86 11.14 -15.01
N HIS A 124 7.16 12.28 -14.95
CA HIS A 124 7.77 13.60 -14.87
C HIS A 124 7.78 14.11 -13.42
N PRO A 125 8.93 14.61 -12.92
CA PRO A 125 9.04 15.12 -11.56
C PRO A 125 8.08 16.32 -11.35
N PRO A 126 7.63 16.56 -10.10
CA PRO A 126 6.85 17.76 -9.79
C PRO A 126 7.67 19.01 -10.06
N ARG A 127 7.01 20.10 -10.48
CA ARG A 127 7.68 21.40 -10.56
C ARG A 127 8.06 21.85 -9.15
N PHE A 128 9.35 22.10 -8.96
CA PHE A 128 9.87 22.64 -7.71
C PHE A 128 9.96 24.16 -7.82
N TRP A 129 9.20 24.86 -6.99
CA TRP A 129 9.46 26.27 -6.70
C TRP A 129 10.12 26.34 -5.34
N PRO A 130 11.44 26.61 -5.27
CA PRO A 130 12.14 26.67 -3.99
C PRO A 130 11.49 27.72 -3.10
N ASN A 131 10.81 27.26 -2.06
CA ASN A 131 10.34 28.12 -0.99
C ASN A 131 11.42 28.14 0.09
N LEU A 132 11.94 29.32 0.41
CA LEU A 132 12.99 29.52 1.43
C LEU A 132 12.59 29.00 2.82
N ALA A 133 11.30 28.79 3.09
CA ALA A 133 10.79 28.23 4.34
C ALA A 133 10.70 26.69 4.35
N GLN A 134 10.78 26.02 3.20
CA GLN A 134 10.61 24.57 3.10
C GLN A 134 11.89 23.86 3.54
N LYS A 135 11.75 22.94 4.50
CA LYS A 135 12.85 22.11 5.02
C LYS A 135 12.51 20.65 4.77
N PRO A 136 13.47 19.81 4.35
CA PRO A 136 14.81 20.17 3.88
C PRO A 136 14.79 20.93 2.53
N ALA A 137 15.84 21.71 2.26
CA ALA A 137 15.93 22.55 1.06
C ALA A 137 16.42 21.81 -0.20
N HIS A 138 17.06 20.66 -0.02
CA HIS A 138 17.63 19.83 -1.08
C HIS A 138 17.37 18.36 -0.80
N GLY A 139 17.37 17.55 -1.86
CA GLY A 139 17.36 16.10 -1.78
C GLY A 139 18.73 15.54 -1.37
N ILE A 140 18.78 14.24 -1.15
CA ILE A 140 20.01 13.51 -0.75
C ILE A 140 20.43 12.41 -1.73
N LEU A 141 19.61 12.11 -2.74
CA LEU A 141 19.86 11.07 -3.74
C LEU A 141 20.59 11.58 -4.98
N SER A 142 20.61 12.90 -5.18
CA SER A 142 21.28 13.48 -6.35
C SER A 142 22.79 13.19 -6.31
N PRO A 143 23.42 12.87 -7.46
CA PRO A 143 24.86 12.78 -7.54
C PRO A 143 25.42 14.18 -7.26
N ILE A 144 26.01 14.37 -6.08
CA ILE A 144 26.68 15.63 -5.77
C ILE A 144 27.73 15.85 -6.85
N ASP A 145 27.65 17.03 -7.45
CA ASP A 145 28.50 17.59 -8.48
C ASP A 145 29.97 17.12 -8.36
N SER A 146 30.55 16.76 -9.51
CA SER A 146 31.92 16.23 -9.67
C SER A 146 33.00 17.12 -9.03
N SER A 147 32.65 18.37 -8.70
CA SER A 147 33.45 19.36 -7.99
C SER A 147 33.68 19.02 -6.50
N THR A 148 32.94 18.08 -5.91
CA THR A 148 33.05 17.67 -4.49
C THR A 148 33.66 16.27 -4.27
N LEU A 149 34.27 15.69 -5.32
CA LEU A 149 34.90 14.36 -5.31
C LEU A 149 35.99 14.16 -4.23
N GLY A 150 36.42 15.23 -3.55
CA GLY A 150 37.48 15.19 -2.55
C GLY A 150 37.06 15.02 -1.08
N LYS A 151 35.77 15.07 -0.71
CA LYS A 151 35.39 15.08 0.73
C LYS A 151 34.45 13.97 1.22
N HIS A 152 33.64 13.34 0.38
CA HIS A 152 32.73 12.27 0.81
C HIS A 152 32.58 11.15 -0.24
N PRO A 153 33.36 10.06 -0.18
CA PRO A 153 33.38 9.02 -1.20
C PRO A 153 32.14 8.09 -1.28
N LYS A 154 31.06 8.36 -0.52
CA LYS A 154 29.95 7.40 -0.32
C LYS A 154 28.57 7.81 -0.88
N LEU A 155 28.36 9.04 -1.33
CA LEU A 155 27.07 9.44 -1.92
C LEU A 155 27.10 9.24 -3.44
N LYS A 156 27.17 7.98 -3.85
CA LYS A 156 26.82 7.59 -5.22
C LYS A 156 25.30 7.52 -5.28
N GLY A 157 24.71 8.31 -6.19
CA GLY A 157 23.27 8.33 -6.48
C GLY A 157 22.71 6.93 -6.79
N LEU A 158 21.42 6.86 -7.09
CA LEU A 158 20.77 5.56 -7.26
C LEU A 158 21.33 4.82 -8.49
N PRO A 159 21.54 3.49 -8.40
CA PRO A 159 21.83 2.70 -9.59
C PRO A 159 20.61 2.70 -10.52
N TYR A 160 20.81 2.47 -11.82
CA TYR A 160 19.67 2.25 -12.71
C TYR A 160 18.96 0.93 -12.35
N ARG A 161 17.63 0.97 -12.24
CA ARG A 161 16.83 -0.25 -12.08
C ARG A 161 16.91 -1.06 -13.36
N THR A 162 17.23 -2.35 -13.24
CA THR A 162 17.38 -3.25 -14.39
C THR A 162 16.03 -3.64 -14.99
N GLY A 163 15.92 -3.58 -16.32
CA GLY A 163 14.74 -4.00 -17.06
C GLY A 163 13.64 -2.93 -17.18
N PRO A 164 12.48 -3.26 -17.79
CA PRO A 164 11.39 -2.33 -17.95
C PRO A 164 10.70 -2.02 -16.60
N ARG A 165 10.07 -0.85 -16.51
CA ARG A 165 9.20 -0.52 -15.37
C ARG A 165 8.01 -1.49 -15.32
N PRO A 166 7.58 -1.96 -14.13
CA PRO A 166 6.39 -2.78 -14.03
C PRO A 166 5.14 -1.95 -14.35
N PRO A 167 4.16 -2.49 -15.11
CA PRO A 167 2.87 -1.84 -15.28
C PRO A 167 2.14 -1.72 -13.94
N THR A 168 1.42 -0.62 -13.79
CA THR A 168 0.58 -0.32 -12.63
C THR A 168 -0.87 -0.11 -13.07
N ALA A 169 -1.81 -0.27 -12.14
CA ALA A 169 -3.22 -0.01 -12.36
C ALA A 169 -3.90 0.58 -11.12
N GLY A 170 -5.00 1.28 -11.35
CA GLY A 170 -5.77 1.91 -10.28
C GLY A 170 -5.32 3.32 -9.94
N LEU A 171 -6.08 3.94 -9.03
CA LEU A 171 -5.78 5.25 -8.45
C LEU A 171 -5.64 5.12 -6.94
N ALA A 172 -6.69 4.64 -6.28
CA ALA A 172 -6.68 4.27 -4.87
C ALA A 172 -7.66 3.09 -4.69
N PRO A 173 -7.18 1.85 -4.48
CA PRO A 173 -5.77 1.47 -4.44
C PRO A 173 -5.09 1.61 -5.82
N GLN A 174 -3.82 2.04 -5.81
CA GLN A 174 -2.89 1.88 -6.92
C GLN A 174 -2.11 0.58 -6.69
N ARG A 175 -1.91 -0.24 -7.74
CA ARG A 175 -1.26 -1.55 -7.62
C ARG A 175 -0.23 -1.77 -8.71
N GLN A 176 0.87 -2.40 -8.33
CA GLN A 176 1.88 -2.91 -9.24
C GLN A 176 1.47 -4.30 -9.73
N LEU A 177 1.40 -4.52 -11.04
CA LEU A 177 0.82 -5.74 -11.61
C LEU A 177 1.82 -6.89 -11.78
N THR A 178 3.11 -6.58 -11.86
CA THR A 178 4.18 -7.57 -12.10
C THR A 178 5.43 -7.21 -11.29
N GLN A 179 6.49 -8.01 -11.35
CA GLN A 179 7.75 -7.76 -10.62
C GLN A 179 7.56 -7.62 -9.10
N HIS A 180 6.66 -8.42 -8.53
CA HIS A 180 6.40 -8.43 -7.08
C HIS A 180 7.62 -8.92 -6.30
N SER A 181 7.72 -8.47 -5.04
CA SER A 181 8.80 -8.90 -4.17
C SER A 181 8.62 -10.36 -3.76
N PRO A 182 9.67 -11.22 -3.83
CA PRO A 182 9.61 -12.56 -3.27
C PRO A 182 9.51 -12.50 -1.74
N ALA A 183 9.01 -13.59 -1.15
CA ALA A 183 8.71 -13.67 0.28
C ALA A 183 9.89 -13.28 1.19
N HIS A 184 11.11 -13.75 0.88
CA HIS A 184 12.30 -13.47 1.68
C HIS A 184 12.70 -11.98 1.64
N ILE A 185 12.66 -11.33 0.47
CA ILE A 185 12.93 -9.88 0.35
C ILE A 185 11.84 -9.07 1.06
N THR A 186 10.58 -9.49 0.94
CA THR A 186 9.47 -8.86 1.68
C THR A 186 9.68 -8.93 3.19
N HIS A 187 10.14 -10.07 3.69
CA HIS A 187 10.46 -10.24 5.10
C HIS A 187 11.62 -9.34 5.54
N LEU A 188 12.70 -9.28 4.76
CA LEU A 188 13.83 -8.39 5.04
C LEU A 188 13.42 -6.91 5.03
N LEU A 189 12.60 -6.47 4.07
CA LEU A 189 12.06 -5.12 4.05
C LEU A 189 11.25 -4.82 5.31
N ARG A 190 10.35 -5.75 5.70
CA ARG A 190 9.56 -5.62 6.93
C ARG A 190 10.46 -5.51 8.17
N GLN A 191 11.44 -6.40 8.32
CA GLN A 191 12.39 -6.37 9.44
C GLN A 191 13.19 -5.07 9.46
N THR A 192 13.59 -4.57 8.29
CA THR A 192 14.31 -3.29 8.16
C THR A 192 13.49 -2.14 8.75
N LEU A 193 12.21 -2.04 8.40
CA LEU A 193 11.31 -0.98 8.93
C LEU A 193 11.09 -1.09 10.44
N LEU A 194 10.88 -2.32 10.94
CA LEU A 194 10.72 -2.56 12.38
C LEU A 194 12.00 -2.22 13.15
N HIS A 195 13.15 -2.61 12.61
CA HIS A 195 14.46 -2.32 13.20
C HIS A 195 14.73 -0.82 13.26
N LEU A 196 14.47 -0.10 12.16
CA LEU A 196 14.54 1.37 12.09
C LEU A 196 13.76 2.05 13.22
N SER A 197 12.51 1.63 13.43
CA SER A 197 11.68 2.17 14.51
C SER A 197 12.22 1.83 15.89
N SER A 198 12.79 0.64 16.08
CA SER A 198 13.38 0.23 17.36
C SER A 198 14.68 0.95 17.69
N GLN A 199 15.47 1.31 16.67
CA GLN A 199 16.73 2.04 16.82
C GLN A 199 16.52 3.53 17.04
N HIS A 200 15.44 4.09 16.48
CA HIS A 200 15.12 5.51 16.56
C HIS A 200 13.74 5.77 17.20
N PRO A 201 13.45 5.25 18.41
CA PRO A 201 12.11 5.31 18.99
C PRO A 201 11.66 6.72 19.34
N ALA A 202 12.57 7.69 19.47
CA ALA A 202 12.22 9.10 19.67
C ALA A 202 11.72 9.79 18.38
N LEU A 203 12.08 9.27 17.21
CA LEU A 203 11.83 9.88 15.91
C LEU A 203 10.80 9.12 15.09
N LEU A 204 10.84 7.79 15.15
CA LEU A 204 10.12 6.90 14.26
C LEU A 204 9.18 5.97 15.03
N THR A 205 8.10 5.57 14.38
CA THR A 205 7.21 4.50 14.83
C THR A 205 6.68 3.71 13.64
N THR A 206 6.34 2.44 13.85
CA THR A 206 5.63 1.63 12.84
C THR A 206 4.20 1.36 13.28
N ALA A 207 3.27 1.47 12.35
CA ALA A 207 1.86 1.13 12.57
C ALA A 207 1.20 0.69 11.25
N ARG A 208 -0.10 0.43 11.29
CA ARG A 208 -0.91 0.24 10.08
C ARG A 208 -1.01 1.56 9.32
N SER A 209 -0.91 1.53 7.99
CA SER A 209 -1.00 2.76 7.17
C SER A 209 -2.33 3.48 7.37
N SER A 210 -2.28 4.82 7.46
CA SER A 210 -3.47 5.66 7.46
C SER A 210 -3.98 5.98 6.05
N LEU A 211 -3.12 5.87 5.03
CA LEU A 211 -3.44 6.16 3.64
C LEU A 211 -3.88 4.92 2.85
N GLU A 212 -3.24 3.77 3.08
CA GLU A 212 -3.60 2.51 2.42
C GLU A 212 -4.69 1.75 3.18
N LEU A 213 -4.84 2.09 4.47
CA LEU A 213 -5.68 1.40 5.45
C LEU A 213 -5.35 -0.08 5.64
N ASN A 214 -4.31 -0.63 5.02
CA ASN A 214 -3.75 -1.94 5.31
C ASN A 214 -2.22 -1.82 5.29
N GLY A 215 -1.51 -2.95 5.45
CA GLY A 215 -0.05 -2.96 5.33
C GLY A 215 0.70 -2.27 6.47
N LEU A 216 2.02 -2.41 6.41
CA LEU A 216 2.95 -1.81 7.37
C LEU A 216 3.36 -0.42 6.88
N ALA A 217 3.33 0.56 7.77
CA ALA A 217 3.79 1.90 7.51
C ALA A 217 4.81 2.37 8.56
N LEU A 218 5.69 3.26 8.13
CA LEU A 218 6.66 3.96 8.96
C LEU A 218 6.21 5.42 9.10
N PHE A 219 6.19 5.93 10.32
CA PHE A 219 5.74 7.28 10.64
C PHE A 219 6.85 8.06 11.36
N ALA A 220 6.91 9.36 11.07
CA ALA A 220 7.67 10.31 11.86
C ALA A 220 6.80 10.80 13.03
N LYS A 221 7.37 10.85 14.24
CA LYS A 221 6.68 11.40 15.42
C LYS A 221 6.54 12.92 15.37
N ASN A 222 7.53 13.60 14.78
CA ASN A 222 7.56 15.06 14.62
C ASN A 222 7.87 15.42 13.16
N PRO A 223 6.92 15.23 12.23
CA PRO A 223 7.13 15.50 10.80
C PRO A 223 7.27 17.01 10.53
N VAL A 224 8.28 17.40 9.76
CA VAL A 224 8.41 18.75 9.18
C VAL A 224 7.55 18.92 7.93
N ASN A 225 7.40 17.85 7.14
CA ASN A 225 6.49 17.79 5.99
C ASN A 225 5.45 16.70 6.24
N VAL A 226 4.21 17.12 6.51
CA VAL A 226 3.14 16.20 6.92
C VAL A 226 2.45 15.58 5.71
N CYS A 227 2.33 14.26 5.71
CA CYS A 227 1.43 13.52 4.84
C CYS A 227 0.64 12.51 5.69
N GLY A 228 -0.69 12.52 5.59
CA GLY A 228 -1.54 11.76 6.51
C GLY A 228 -1.22 12.13 7.96
N ASN A 229 -0.89 11.12 8.78
CA ASN A 229 -0.54 11.29 10.19
C ASN A 229 0.98 11.31 10.43
N GLY A 230 1.74 11.96 9.54
CA GLY A 230 3.21 11.91 9.55
C GLY A 230 3.78 10.64 8.90
N GLU A 231 3.03 10.03 7.98
CA GLU A 231 3.44 8.81 7.29
C GLU A 231 4.61 9.11 6.34
N ILE A 232 5.75 8.46 6.60
CA ILE A 232 6.95 8.54 5.75
C ILE A 232 6.74 7.67 4.52
N LEU A 233 6.34 6.42 4.77
CA LEU A 233 6.02 5.44 3.74
C LEU A 233 5.05 4.38 4.24
N HIS A 234 4.39 3.70 3.31
CA HIS A 234 3.71 2.45 3.57
C HIS A 234 4.01 1.40 2.51
N VAL A 235 3.94 0.13 2.91
CA VAL A 235 4.11 -1.03 2.04
C VAL A 235 2.75 -1.63 1.72
N HIS A 236 2.44 -1.79 0.44
CA HIS A 236 1.23 -2.45 -0.01
C HIS A 236 1.17 -3.91 0.48
N ALA A 237 0.01 -4.30 0.99
CA ALA A 237 -0.20 -5.64 1.53
C ALA A 237 -0.18 -6.75 0.46
N ILE A 238 -0.38 -6.41 -0.82
CA ILE A 238 -0.53 -7.37 -1.92
C ILE A 238 0.73 -7.43 -2.78
N ASP A 239 1.08 -6.34 -3.47
CA ASP A 239 2.15 -6.32 -4.48
C ASP A 239 3.53 -5.93 -3.93
N ARG A 240 3.60 -5.49 -2.66
CA ARG A 240 4.83 -5.06 -1.94
C ARG A 240 5.52 -3.84 -2.52
N SER A 241 4.89 -3.13 -3.45
CA SER A 241 5.28 -1.76 -3.78
C SER A 241 4.96 -0.83 -2.61
N MET A 242 5.49 0.38 -2.65
CA MET A 242 5.40 1.32 -1.55
C MET A 242 4.94 2.67 -2.05
N HIS A 243 4.18 3.39 -1.24
CA HIS A 243 4.08 4.82 -1.39
C HIS A 243 4.90 5.55 -0.34
N MET A 244 5.48 6.68 -0.73
CA MET A 244 6.24 7.54 0.16
C MET A 244 6.28 8.98 -0.36
N ASN A 245 6.66 9.90 0.51
CA ASN A 245 6.88 11.30 0.15
C ASN A 245 8.37 11.56 0.04
N LEU A 246 8.79 12.23 -1.03
CA LEU A 246 10.20 12.54 -1.28
C LEU A 246 10.39 14.02 -1.61
N HIS A 247 11.61 14.52 -1.41
CA HIS A 247 12.00 15.82 -1.94
C HIS A 247 11.89 15.82 -3.48
N PRO A 248 11.43 16.91 -4.14
CA PRO A 248 11.34 16.97 -5.60
C PRO A 248 12.60 16.56 -6.38
N GLU A 249 13.78 16.96 -5.90
CA GLU A 249 15.08 16.52 -6.44
C GLU A 249 15.30 14.99 -6.33
N ASP A 250 14.86 14.38 -5.22
CA ASP A 250 14.95 12.93 -5.01
C ASP A 250 13.93 12.18 -5.89
N ILE A 251 12.75 12.78 -6.12
CA ILE A 251 11.77 12.25 -7.08
C ILE A 251 12.37 12.20 -8.48
N GLU A 252 13.04 13.26 -8.93
CA GLU A 252 13.70 13.29 -10.23
C GLU A 252 14.71 12.14 -10.39
N GLU A 253 15.55 11.90 -9.38
CA GLU A 253 16.50 10.78 -9.39
C GLU A 253 15.77 9.42 -9.39
N VAL A 254 14.76 9.22 -8.53
CA VAL A 254 13.98 7.98 -8.46
C VAL A 254 13.30 7.66 -9.80
N LEU A 255 12.67 8.64 -10.44
CA LEU A 255 12.00 8.49 -11.73
C LEU A 255 13.02 8.25 -12.85
N GLY A 256 14.09 9.04 -12.89
CA GLY A 256 15.16 8.99 -13.89
C GLY A 256 15.93 7.68 -13.88
N LYS A 257 16.10 7.08 -12.70
CA LYS A 257 16.73 5.75 -12.53
C LYS A 257 15.75 4.58 -12.64
N GLY A 258 14.45 4.85 -12.78
CA GLY A 258 13.43 3.83 -13.04
C GLY A 258 12.92 3.10 -11.80
N TRP A 259 13.09 3.68 -10.60
CA TRP A 259 12.67 3.05 -9.33
C TRP A 259 11.21 3.27 -8.96
N GLY A 260 10.52 4.19 -9.62
CA GLY A 260 9.13 4.49 -9.30
C GLY A 260 8.43 5.35 -10.34
N GLU A 261 7.23 5.77 -9.96
CA GLU A 261 6.36 6.69 -10.68
C GLU A 261 5.60 7.56 -9.67
N ARG A 262 5.18 8.76 -10.07
CA ARG A 262 4.34 9.58 -9.19
C ARG A 262 2.96 8.95 -9.04
N HIS A 263 2.35 9.15 -7.88
CA HIS A 263 0.96 8.77 -7.72
C HIS A 263 0.10 9.57 -8.73
N PRO A 264 -0.82 8.97 -9.47
CA PRO A 264 -1.60 9.69 -10.50
C PRO A 264 -2.40 10.85 -9.93
N LEU A 265 -2.78 10.78 -8.65
CA LEU A 265 -3.47 11.86 -7.95
C LEU A 265 -2.51 12.91 -7.34
N ALA A 266 -1.19 12.75 -7.38
CA ALA A 266 -0.22 13.69 -6.81
C ALA A 266 0.04 14.90 -7.70
N TRP A 267 -1.02 15.59 -8.14
CA TRP A 267 -0.86 16.84 -8.89
C TRP A 267 -0.42 18.00 -7.98
N GLU A 268 0.20 19.01 -8.60
CA GLU A 268 0.83 20.13 -7.88
C GLU A 268 -0.15 20.93 -7.04
N GLU A 269 0.29 21.27 -5.83
CA GLU A 269 -0.41 22.13 -4.89
C GLU A 269 -0.51 23.55 -5.49
N GLY A 270 -1.69 24.18 -5.40
CA GLY A 270 -1.96 25.49 -6.02
C GLY A 270 -2.45 25.44 -7.47
N ARG A 271 -2.51 24.26 -8.10
CA ARG A 271 -3.41 24.00 -9.24
C ARG A 271 -4.71 23.41 -8.75
N ASP A 272 -5.44 24.14 -7.90
CA ASP A 272 -6.80 23.76 -7.55
C ASP A 272 -7.60 23.64 -8.85
N LYS A 273 -7.95 22.40 -9.22
CA LYS A 273 -8.65 22.15 -10.47
C LYS A 273 -10.05 22.73 -10.34
N CYS A 274 -10.54 23.26 -11.46
CA CYS A 274 -11.80 23.99 -11.51
C CYS A 274 -11.81 25.28 -10.66
N GLY A 275 -10.65 25.86 -10.29
CA GLY A 275 -10.58 27.15 -9.59
C GLY A 275 -10.83 27.06 -8.08
N GLY A 276 -10.37 25.99 -7.43
CA GLY A 276 -10.51 25.82 -5.97
C GLY A 276 -11.24 24.54 -5.54
N TRP A 277 -12.11 24.03 -6.42
CA TRP A 277 -13.16 23.09 -6.03
C TRP A 277 -12.68 21.65 -5.89
N VAL A 278 -11.58 21.28 -6.56
CA VAL A 278 -11.02 19.93 -6.49
C VAL A 278 -9.56 20.03 -6.05
N ARG A 279 -9.29 19.54 -4.85
CA ARG A 279 -7.95 19.44 -4.26
C ARG A 279 -7.40 18.03 -4.45
N SER A 280 -6.08 17.94 -4.51
CA SER A 280 -5.41 16.64 -4.50
C SER A 280 -5.64 15.95 -3.14
N PRO A 281 -5.99 14.65 -3.12
CA PRO A 281 -6.05 13.90 -1.86
C PRO A 281 -4.66 13.55 -1.30
N VAL A 282 -3.59 13.69 -2.10
CA VAL A 282 -2.21 13.37 -1.70
C VAL A 282 -1.24 14.50 -2.09
N PRO A 283 -0.11 14.69 -1.39
CA PRO A 283 0.86 15.71 -1.76
C PRO A 283 1.42 15.53 -3.17
N GLY A 284 1.84 16.63 -3.82
CA GLY A 284 2.49 16.56 -5.13
C GLY A 284 3.82 15.79 -5.15
N THR A 285 4.38 15.55 -3.96
CA THR A 285 5.60 14.79 -3.68
C THR A 285 5.36 13.30 -3.41
N PHE A 286 4.11 12.84 -3.52
CA PHE A 286 3.75 11.45 -3.25
C PHE A 286 4.09 10.57 -4.46
N VAL A 287 4.94 9.57 -4.22
CA VAL A 287 5.43 8.65 -5.25
C VAL A 287 5.14 7.21 -4.89
N MET A 288 4.98 6.39 -5.92
CA MET A 288 5.01 4.94 -5.83
C MET A 288 6.43 4.46 -6.13
N VAL A 289 7.05 3.76 -5.20
CA VAL A 289 8.32 3.06 -5.38
C VAL A 289 8.03 1.58 -5.61
N TYR A 290 8.58 1.04 -6.68
CA TYR A 290 8.30 -0.33 -7.09
C TYR A 290 8.92 -1.36 -6.13
N ALA A 291 8.24 -2.49 -5.96
CA ALA A 291 8.66 -3.55 -5.06
C ALA A 291 10.10 -4.04 -5.35
N PRO A 292 10.92 -4.29 -4.31
CA PRO A 292 12.26 -4.84 -4.50
C PRO A 292 12.21 -6.31 -4.88
N ARG A 293 12.93 -6.71 -5.93
CA ARG A 293 12.92 -8.10 -6.46
C ARG A 293 13.99 -8.99 -5.84
N ASP A 294 15.08 -8.39 -5.39
CA ASP A 294 16.26 -9.03 -4.82
C ASP A 294 16.94 -8.10 -3.80
N GLU A 295 18.06 -8.54 -3.22
CA GLU A 295 18.80 -7.78 -2.21
C GLU A 295 19.43 -6.49 -2.77
N ASN A 296 19.80 -6.45 -4.05
CA ASN A 296 20.35 -5.23 -4.65
C ASN A 296 19.27 -4.18 -4.83
N ASP A 297 18.08 -4.59 -5.29
CA ASP A 297 16.90 -3.75 -5.30
C ASP A 297 16.55 -3.27 -3.89
N LEU A 298 16.63 -4.14 -2.88
CA LEU A 298 16.37 -3.78 -1.48
C LEU A 298 17.34 -2.69 -1.00
N LEU A 299 18.64 -2.79 -1.30
CA LEU A 299 19.62 -1.76 -0.94
C LEU A 299 19.32 -0.41 -1.62
N ALA A 300 18.87 -0.42 -2.87
CA ALA A 300 18.44 0.81 -3.54
C ALA A 300 17.17 1.38 -2.89
N VAL A 301 16.18 0.54 -2.57
CA VAL A 301 14.98 0.93 -1.83
C VAL A 301 15.35 1.53 -0.47
N CYS A 302 16.28 0.94 0.28
CA CYS A 302 16.75 1.48 1.56
C CYS A 302 17.25 2.93 1.41
N LYS A 303 18.05 3.24 0.38
CA LYS A 303 18.46 4.63 0.10
C LYS A 303 17.27 5.56 -0.16
N ILE A 304 16.25 5.08 -0.87
CA ILE A 304 15.03 5.88 -1.12
C ILE A 304 14.27 6.10 0.20
N ILE A 305 14.26 5.12 1.10
CA ILE A 305 13.70 5.25 2.45
C ILE A 305 14.45 6.33 3.25
N GLU A 306 15.79 6.37 3.17
CA GLU A 306 16.59 7.45 3.77
C GLU A 306 16.12 8.83 3.28
N ALA A 307 15.88 8.95 1.97
CA ALA A 307 15.41 10.19 1.36
C ALA A 307 13.98 10.57 1.79
N ALA A 308 13.12 9.57 2.00
CA ALA A 308 11.78 9.79 2.56
C ALA A 308 11.83 10.27 4.01
N ILE A 309 12.68 9.67 4.84
CA ILE A 309 12.90 10.12 6.23
C ILE A 309 13.46 11.55 6.22
N TRP A 310 14.44 11.83 5.37
CA TRP A 310 15.03 13.15 5.21
C TRP A 310 13.96 14.20 4.85
N TRP A 311 13.10 13.89 3.87
CA TRP A 311 12.02 14.78 3.48
C TRP A 311 11.00 15.00 4.61
N THR A 312 10.52 13.92 5.24
CA THR A 312 9.42 14.02 6.21
C THR A 312 9.87 14.53 7.56
N ALA A 313 11.06 14.18 8.04
CA ALA A 313 11.55 14.48 9.39
C ALA A 313 12.74 15.45 9.43
N ALA A 314 13.37 15.79 8.30
CA ALA A 314 14.64 16.54 8.23
C ALA A 314 15.79 15.90 9.04
N GLU A 315 15.72 14.58 9.24
CA GLU A 315 16.71 13.79 9.95
C GLU A 315 17.47 12.89 8.98
N LYS A 316 18.80 12.80 9.14
CA LYS A 316 19.65 11.97 8.31
C LYS A 316 19.92 10.64 9.01
N ILE A 317 19.32 9.57 8.51
CA ILE A 317 19.44 8.21 9.04
C ILE A 317 19.97 7.32 7.92
N GLU A 318 20.98 6.49 8.23
CA GLU A 318 21.45 5.45 7.32
C GLU A 318 20.59 4.19 7.51
N VAL A 319 20.08 3.65 6.41
CA VAL A 319 19.17 2.50 6.42
C VAL A 319 19.86 1.32 5.78
N LEU A 320 20.12 0.29 6.58
CA LEU A 320 20.70 -0.96 6.12
C LEU A 320 19.76 -2.12 6.44
N PRO A 321 19.54 -3.05 5.50
CA PRO A 321 18.79 -4.24 5.80
C PRO A 321 19.57 -5.12 6.79
N PRO A 322 18.88 -5.86 7.69
CA PRO A 322 19.55 -6.79 8.58
C PRO A 322 20.32 -7.83 7.76
N SER A 323 21.54 -8.16 8.19
CA SER A 323 22.38 -9.15 7.52
C SER A 323 21.67 -10.51 7.48
N SER A 324 21.63 -11.15 6.32
CA SER A 324 21.04 -12.49 6.10
C SER A 324 21.80 -13.63 6.78
N SER A 325 22.83 -13.35 7.59
CA SER A 325 23.51 -14.37 8.40
C SER A 325 22.62 -14.81 9.56
N PRO A 326 22.36 -16.11 9.74
CA PRO A 326 21.64 -16.60 10.91
C PRO A 326 22.47 -16.26 12.14
N SER A 327 21.92 -15.45 13.04
CA SER A 327 22.47 -15.33 14.39
C SER A 327 22.41 -16.71 15.06
N PRO A 328 23.52 -17.21 15.65
CA PRO A 328 23.47 -18.44 16.41
C PRO A 328 22.53 -18.25 17.60
N SER A 329 21.63 -19.21 17.77
CA SER A 329 20.67 -19.33 18.85
C SER A 329 21.28 -18.98 20.22
N THR A 330 20.88 -17.87 20.81
CA THR A 330 20.96 -17.69 22.25
C THR A 330 19.84 -18.50 22.87
N THR A 331 20.18 -19.70 23.35
CA THR A 331 19.41 -20.43 24.36
C THR A 331 19.24 -19.51 25.57
N PHE A 332 18.02 -19.04 25.82
CA PHE A 332 17.66 -18.39 27.06
C PHE A 332 17.25 -19.49 28.04
N SER A 333 18.05 -19.66 29.08
CA SER A 333 17.72 -20.52 30.22
C SER A 333 16.61 -19.86 31.02
N ASP A 334 15.55 -20.62 31.27
CA ASP A 334 14.52 -20.29 32.26
C ASP A 334 15.16 -20.23 33.64
N ASP A 335 15.16 -19.05 34.27
CA ASP A 335 15.19 -18.95 35.72
C ASP A 335 14.25 -17.83 36.19
N VAL A 336 13.31 -18.28 37.01
CA VAL A 336 12.17 -17.59 37.63
C VAL A 336 12.64 -16.63 38.71
N VAL A 337 12.11 -15.40 38.73
CA VAL A 337 11.74 -14.70 39.99
C VAL A 337 10.44 -13.91 39.78
N ASN A 338 9.40 -14.37 40.48
CA ASN A 338 8.13 -13.69 40.70
C ASN A 338 8.31 -12.43 41.56
N GLY A 339 7.63 -11.35 41.20
CA GLY A 339 7.45 -10.16 42.03
C GLY A 339 6.24 -9.35 41.55
N ALA A 340 5.12 -9.53 42.23
CA ALA A 340 3.81 -8.93 41.91
C ALA A 340 3.76 -7.41 42.13
N GLY A 341 2.95 -6.74 41.32
CA GLY A 341 2.51 -5.37 41.52
C GLY A 341 1.30 -5.05 40.63
N ASN A 342 0.10 -5.28 41.15
CA ASN A 342 -1.17 -4.92 40.53
C ASN A 342 -1.35 -3.40 40.48
N GLY A 343 -1.67 -2.88 39.30
CA GLY A 343 -2.31 -1.58 39.13
C GLY A 343 -1.91 -0.96 37.81
N ASP A 344 -2.65 -1.26 36.73
CA ASP A 344 -2.66 -0.49 35.46
C ASP A 344 -3.80 -0.96 34.52
N GLU A 345 -4.98 -1.27 35.07
CA GLU A 345 -6.13 -1.73 34.25
C GLU A 345 -7.23 -0.66 34.10
N LEU A 346 -6.99 0.56 34.59
CA LEU A 346 -7.93 1.70 34.46
C LEU A 346 -7.42 2.82 33.53
N GLU A 347 -6.14 2.83 33.14
CA GLU A 347 -5.60 3.83 32.20
C GLU A 347 -5.72 3.41 30.72
N ALA A 348 -5.83 2.11 30.43
CA ALA A 348 -5.94 1.61 29.05
C ALA A 348 -7.32 1.89 28.41
N GLU A 349 -8.39 1.88 29.20
CA GLU A 349 -9.77 2.08 28.68
C GLU A 349 -10.08 3.57 28.41
N GLU A 350 -9.35 4.50 29.05
CA GLU A 350 -9.51 5.94 28.82
C GLU A 350 -8.72 6.41 27.57
N ASP A 351 -7.64 5.72 27.21
CA ASP A 351 -6.81 6.06 26.05
C ASP A 351 -7.42 5.56 24.73
N GLU A 352 -8.05 4.38 24.70
CA GLU A 352 -8.82 3.91 23.53
C GLU A 352 -10.01 4.82 23.20
N ARG A 353 -10.64 5.41 24.22
CA ARG A 353 -11.76 6.36 24.03
C ARG A 353 -11.30 7.73 23.53
N LYS A 354 -10.05 8.14 23.81
CA LYS A 354 -9.44 9.36 23.26
C LYS A 354 -9.01 9.21 21.82
N VAL A 355 -8.45 8.05 21.42
CA VAL A 355 -8.08 7.78 20.02
C VAL A 355 -9.31 7.70 19.11
N SER A 356 -10.41 7.11 19.59
CA SER A 356 -11.67 7.04 18.84
C SER A 356 -12.32 8.42 18.59
N LYS A 357 -12.20 9.36 19.54
CA LYS A 357 -12.72 10.74 19.36
C LYS A 357 -11.89 11.60 18.39
N CYS A 358 -10.59 11.34 18.23
CA CYS A 358 -9.78 12.02 17.20
C CYS A 358 -10.17 11.61 15.78
N CYS A 359 -10.72 10.40 15.57
CA CYS A 359 -11.13 9.92 14.25
C CYS A 359 -12.43 10.56 13.73
N ALA A 360 -13.25 11.19 14.58
CA ALA A 360 -14.52 11.80 14.19
C ALA A 360 -14.43 13.31 13.84
N GLY A 361 -13.27 13.95 14.07
CA GLY A 361 -13.11 15.41 13.97
C GLY A 361 -12.61 15.95 12.62
N CYS A 362 -12.33 15.10 11.63
CA CYS A 362 -11.77 15.53 10.32
C CYS A 362 -12.74 15.34 9.14
N GLN A 363 -14.04 15.45 9.41
CA GLN A 363 -15.04 15.78 8.38
C GLN A 363 -15.59 17.17 8.68
N ALA A 364 -14.88 18.20 8.21
CA ALA A 364 -15.40 19.53 7.96
C ALA A 364 -14.54 20.22 6.90
#